data_AF-A0AAF0FUH7-F1
#
_entry.id   AF-A0AAF0FUH7-F1
#
_cell.length_a   1.000
_cell.length_b   1.000
_cell.length_c   1.000
_cell.angle_alpha   90.00
_cell.angle_beta   90.00
_cell.angle_gamma   90.00
#
_symmetry.space_group_name_H-M   'P 1'
#
loop_
_entity.id
_entity.type
_entity.pdbx_description
1 polymer ?
#
loop_
_entity_poly.entity_id
_entity_poly.type
_entity_poly.pdbx_seq_one_letter_code
_entity_poly.pdbx_strand_id
1 'polypeptide(L)'
;MPGGRVLFKTTIPLLTVIGVAYLAVGFIALYNWAIGLTGNNKLMLWPQYIPGDLGVMLVSLASGLALSAVPYYYRQGRIIEVYATALCGLGLAVAATAIQVLATIATLLDTIIIGEEISSQDLVLQLSKIDTVLGYVSAILLITYITAYKQRQLSYKE
;
A
#
# COMPACT_ATOMS: atom_id res chain seq x y z
N MET A 1 6.18 27.22 11.88
CA MET A 1 5.68 27.54 10.52
C MET A 1 4.21 27.12 10.35
N PRO A 2 3.30 28.05 10.00
CA PRO A 2 1.86 27.78 9.90
C PRO A 2 1.47 26.82 8.75
N GLY A 3 2.26 26.73 7.67
CA GLY A 3 1.98 25.85 6.52
C GLY A 3 2.03 24.34 6.84
N GLY A 4 2.92 23.91 7.76
CA GLY A 4 3.05 22.49 8.12
C GLY A 4 1.85 21.92 8.90
N ARG A 5 1.13 22.76 9.65
CA ARG A 5 -0.06 22.32 10.40
C ARG A 5 -1.29 22.12 9.51
N VAL A 6 -1.41 22.91 8.44
CA VAL A 6 -2.52 22.80 7.48
C VAL A 6 -2.38 21.54 6.65
N LEU A 7 -1.16 21.27 6.14
CA LEU A 7 -0.86 20.07 5.35
C LEU A 7 -1.14 18.79 6.15
N PHE A 8 -0.81 18.78 7.44
CA PHE A 8 -1.03 17.64 8.32
C PHE A 8 -2.51 17.36 8.60
N LYS A 9 -3.33 18.41 8.74
CA LYS A 9 -4.78 18.26 8.92
C LYS A 9 -5.45 17.71 7.66
N THR A 10 -4.96 18.08 6.49
CA THR A 10 -5.51 17.63 5.21
C THR A 10 -5.09 16.21 4.82
N THR A 11 -3.92 15.73 5.28
CA THR A 11 -3.42 14.39 4.93
C THR A 11 -4.03 13.27 5.79
N ILE A 12 -4.43 13.54 7.03
CA ILE A 12 -5.05 12.54 7.93
C ILE A 12 -6.29 11.86 7.34
N PRO A 13 -7.30 12.58 6.80
CA PRO A 13 -8.45 11.92 6.19
C PRO A 13 -8.04 11.07 4.99
N LEU A 14 -7.07 11.53 4.20
CA LEU A 14 -6.56 10.77 3.06
C LEU A 14 -5.85 9.47 3.49
N LEU A 15 -5.01 9.52 4.54
CA LEU A 15 -4.41 8.32 5.13
C LEU A 15 -5.47 7.34 5.64
N THR A 16 -6.56 7.87 6.21
CA THR A 16 -7.66 7.04 6.70
C THR A 16 -8.37 6.34 5.53
N VAL A 17 -8.67 7.06 4.45
CA VAL A 17 -9.28 6.47 3.24
C VAL A 17 -8.39 5.39 2.63
N ILE A 18 -7.08 5.67 2.51
CA ILE A 18 -6.11 4.68 2.02
C ILE A 18 -6.02 3.49 2.95
N GLY A 19 -6.03 3.71 4.27
CA GLY A 19 -6.04 2.66 5.28
C GLY A 19 -7.26 1.73 5.14
N VAL A 20 -8.45 2.31 4.99
CA VAL A 20 -9.69 1.54 4.76
C VAL A 20 -9.63 0.76 3.45
N ALA A 21 -9.09 1.37 2.38
CA ALA A 21 -8.92 0.67 1.10
C ALA A 21 -7.99 -0.54 1.26
N TYR A 22 -6.85 -0.38 1.93
CA TYR A 22 -5.93 -1.49 2.22
C TYR A 22 -6.55 -2.58 3.09
N LEU A 23 -7.38 -2.22 4.09
CA LEU A 23 -8.13 -3.21 4.86
C LEU A 23 -9.09 -4.00 3.98
N ALA A 24 -9.86 -3.32 3.12
CA ALA A 24 -10.80 -3.97 2.21
C ALA A 24 -10.07 -4.94 1.27
N VAL A 25 -8.96 -4.51 0.67
CA VAL A 25 -8.09 -5.35 -0.17
C VAL A 25 -7.57 -6.55 0.61
N GLY A 26 -7.07 -6.33 1.83
CA GLY A 26 -6.54 -7.40 2.68
C GLY A 26 -7.59 -8.45 3.02
N PHE A 27 -8.83 -8.05 3.32
CA PHE A 27 -9.93 -8.99 3.56
C PHE A 27 -10.35 -9.74 2.29
N ILE A 28 -10.36 -9.09 1.12
CA ILE A 28 -10.64 -9.75 -0.16
C ILE A 28 -9.54 -10.76 -0.49
N ALA A 29 -8.27 -10.39 -0.30
CA ALA A 29 -7.13 -11.29 -0.50
C ALA A 29 -7.19 -12.51 0.44
N LEU A 30 -7.54 -12.31 1.72
CA LEU A 30 -7.78 -13.39 2.68
C LEU A 30 -8.89 -14.33 2.20
N TYR A 31 -10.02 -13.76 1.75
CA TYR A 31 -11.14 -14.54 1.22
C TYR A 31 -10.73 -15.33 -0.03
N ASN A 32 -10.05 -14.69 -0.99
CA ASN A 32 -9.57 -15.35 -2.21
C ASN A 32 -8.58 -16.47 -1.92
N TRP A 33 -7.68 -16.26 -0.95
CA TRP A 33 -6.76 -17.29 -0.49
C TRP A 33 -7.51 -18.48 0.13
N ALA A 34 -8.49 -18.22 1.01
CA ALA A 34 -9.30 -19.26 1.63
C ALA A 34 -10.12 -20.07 0.61
N ILE A 35 -10.72 -19.40 -0.38
CA ILE A 35 -11.42 -20.07 -1.48
C ILE A 35 -10.45 -20.87 -2.35
N GLY A 36 -9.23 -20.37 -2.58
CA GLY A 36 -8.19 -21.09 -3.32
C GLY A 36 -7.87 -22.46 -2.73
N LEU A 37 -7.95 -22.62 -1.41
CA LEU A 37 -7.78 -23.92 -0.73
C LEU A 37 -8.86 -24.94 -1.08
N THR A 38 -10.05 -24.47 -1.48
CA THR A 38 -11.16 -25.36 -1.89
C THR A 38 -11.07 -25.81 -3.34
N GLY A 39 -10.13 -25.25 -4.13
CA GLY A 39 -9.99 -25.51 -5.57
C GLY A 39 -11.09 -24.88 -6.44
N ASN A 40 -12.04 -24.14 -5.85
CA ASN A 40 -13.18 -23.57 -6.57
C ASN A 40 -12.91 -22.11 -7.00
N ASN A 41 -12.06 -21.94 -8.01
CA ASN A 41 -11.61 -20.62 -8.50
C ASN A 41 -12.75 -19.73 -9.02
N LYS A 42 -13.94 -20.27 -9.29
CA LYS A 42 -15.12 -19.50 -9.71
C LYS A 42 -15.71 -18.61 -8.62
N LEU A 43 -15.42 -18.92 -7.35
CA LEU A 43 -15.91 -18.16 -6.19
C LEU A 43 -14.96 -17.03 -5.77
N MET A 44 -13.79 -16.90 -6.41
CA MET A 44 -12.84 -15.84 -6.13
C MET A 44 -13.36 -14.48 -6.60
N LEU A 45 -13.17 -13.46 -5.79
CA LEU A 45 -13.58 -12.08 -6.08
C LEU A 45 -12.46 -11.34 -6.79
N TRP A 46 -12.67 -11.01 -8.07
CA TRP A 46 -11.72 -10.24 -8.89
C TRP A 46 -10.26 -10.73 -8.80
N PRO A 47 -9.98 -12.03 -9.02
CA PRO A 47 -8.65 -12.61 -8.84
C PRO A 47 -7.56 -11.96 -9.70
N GLN A 48 -7.94 -11.34 -10.82
CA GLN A 48 -7.05 -10.60 -11.70
C GLN A 48 -6.53 -9.27 -11.10
N TYR A 49 -7.26 -8.67 -10.15
CA TYR A 49 -6.89 -7.40 -9.51
C TYR A 49 -6.43 -7.58 -8.07
N ILE A 50 -7.01 -8.56 -7.36
CA ILE A 50 -6.70 -8.88 -5.96
C ILE A 50 -6.37 -10.38 -5.88
N PRO A 51 -5.10 -10.76 -6.03
CA PRO A 51 -4.71 -12.16 -5.97
C PRO A 51 -4.95 -12.72 -4.57
N GLY A 52 -5.32 -14.00 -4.50
CA GLY A 52 -5.44 -14.76 -3.24
C GLY A 52 -4.08 -15.14 -2.67
N ASP A 53 -3.20 -14.17 -2.47
CA ASP A 53 -1.85 -14.36 -1.96
C ASP A 53 -1.74 -13.92 -0.49
N LEU A 54 -1.09 -14.75 0.33
CA LEU A 54 -0.86 -14.48 1.75
C LEU A 54 0.02 -13.25 1.98
N GLY A 55 1.00 -13.02 1.11
CA GLY A 55 1.88 -11.85 1.18
C GLY A 55 1.09 -10.56 0.98
N VAL A 56 0.28 -10.51 -0.08
CA VAL A 56 -0.63 -9.38 -0.36
C VAL A 56 -1.60 -9.15 0.79
N MET A 57 -2.20 -10.21 1.32
CA MET A 57 -3.10 -10.15 2.47
C MET A 57 -2.40 -9.53 3.69
N LEU A 58 -1.25 -10.06 4.09
CA LEU A 58 -0.53 -9.62 5.28
C LEU A 58 -0.10 -8.15 5.18
N VAL A 59 0.49 -7.77 4.04
CA VAL A 59 0.97 -6.40 3.84
C VAL A 59 -0.19 -5.41 3.78
N SER A 60 -1.28 -5.77 3.09
CA SER A 60 -2.47 -4.93 3.00
C SER A 60 -3.16 -4.74 4.34
N LEU A 61 -3.36 -5.80 5.12
CA LEU A 61 -3.95 -5.68 6.46
C LEU A 61 -3.05 -4.89 7.42
N ALA A 62 -1.73 -5.16 7.42
CA ALA A 62 -0.79 -4.44 8.28
C ALA A 62 -0.74 -2.94 7.94
N SER A 63 -0.65 -2.61 6.65
CA SER A 63 -0.67 -1.23 6.17
C SER A 63 -1.99 -0.55 6.50
N GLY A 64 -3.11 -1.24 6.24
CA GLY A 64 -4.46 -0.76 6.51
C GLY A 64 -4.71 -0.45 7.98
N LEU A 65 -4.29 -1.35 8.89
CA LEU A 65 -4.38 -1.15 10.33
C LEU A 65 -3.51 0.02 10.81
N ALA A 66 -2.25 0.08 10.35
CA ALA A 66 -1.33 1.14 10.72
C ALA A 66 -1.85 2.53 10.31
N LEU A 67 -2.35 2.65 9.08
CA LEU A 67 -2.91 3.90 8.55
C LEU A 67 -4.24 4.27 9.22
N SER A 68 -5.09 3.29 9.55
CA SER A 68 -6.35 3.52 10.26
C SER A 68 -6.15 3.98 11.71
N ALA A 69 -4.99 3.68 12.31
CA ALA A 69 -4.64 4.13 13.66
C ALA A 69 -4.19 5.61 13.71
N VAL A 70 -3.80 6.20 12.58
CA VAL A 70 -3.37 7.62 12.48
C VAL A 70 -4.37 8.61 13.08
N PRO A 71 -5.67 8.61 12.69
CA PRO A 71 -6.64 9.55 13.26
C PRO A 71 -6.83 9.39 14.77
N TYR A 72 -6.67 8.17 15.31
CA TYR A 72 -6.73 7.92 16.74
C TYR A 72 -5.58 8.59 17.49
N TYR A 73 -4.33 8.38 17.05
CA TYR A 73 -3.17 9.03 17.68
C TYR A 73 -3.18 10.54 17.51
N TYR A 74 -3.70 11.04 16.38
CA TYR A 74 -3.85 12.48 16.17
C TYR A 74 -4.81 13.12 17.18
N ARG A 75 -5.96 12.48 17.45
CA ARG A 75 -6.93 12.96 18.46
C ARG A 75 -6.34 12.99 19.86
N GLN A 76 -5.45 12.07 20.20
CA GLN A 76 -4.74 12.07 21.49
C GLN A 76 -3.59 13.07 21.58
N GLY A 77 -3.30 13.84 20.52
CA GLY A 77 -2.16 14.75 20.49
C GLY A 77 -0.79 14.05 20.45
N ARG A 78 -0.77 12.74 20.20
CA ARG A 78 0.42 11.88 20.18
C ARG A 78 1.11 11.93 18.82
N ILE A 79 1.74 13.07 18.53
CA ILE A 79 2.19 13.38 17.17
C ILE A 79 3.36 12.47 16.71
N ILE A 80 4.24 12.01 17.61
CA ILE A 80 5.35 11.12 17.23
C ILE A 80 4.79 9.79 16.70
N GLU A 81 3.78 9.27 17.37
CA GLU A 81 3.08 8.03 17.02
C GLU A 81 2.31 8.19 15.71
N VAL A 82 1.76 9.37 15.43
CA VAL A 82 1.18 9.66 14.11
C VAL A 82 2.22 9.52 13.00
N TYR A 83 3.42 10.10 13.17
CA TYR A 83 4.49 9.93 12.18
C TYR A 83 4.94 8.48 12.07
N ALA A 84 5.15 7.79 13.20
CA ALA A 84 5.61 6.41 13.20
C ALA A 84 4.62 5.46 12.51
N THR A 85 3.33 5.58 12.83
CA THR A 85 2.27 4.76 12.22
C THR A 85 2.04 5.08 10.75
N ALA A 86 2.03 6.37 10.38
CA ALA A 86 1.91 6.76 8.98
C ALA A 86 3.12 6.30 8.14
N LEU A 87 4.35 6.52 8.62
CA LEU A 87 5.56 6.07 7.92
C LEU A 87 5.64 4.55 7.80
N CYS A 88 5.25 3.81 8.84
CA CYS A 88 5.21 2.36 8.80
C CYS A 88 4.17 1.86 7.79
N GLY A 89 2.92 2.33 7.87
CA GLY A 89 1.85 1.91 6.96
C GLY A 89 2.13 2.28 5.50
N LEU A 90 2.58 3.50 5.24
CA LEU A 90 2.98 3.94 3.90
C LEU A 90 4.24 3.22 3.40
N GLY A 91 5.20 2.95 4.28
CA GLY A 91 6.43 2.23 3.94
C GLY A 91 6.16 0.79 3.52
N LEU A 92 5.28 0.08 4.25
CA LEU A 92 4.83 -1.26 3.90
C LEU A 92 4.11 -1.27 2.54
N ALA A 93 3.19 -0.32 2.32
CA ALA A 93 2.50 -0.14 1.05
C ALA A 93 3.48 0.05 -0.13
N VAL A 94 4.46 0.95 0.00
CA VAL A 94 5.46 1.20 -1.04
C VAL A 94 6.38 0.00 -1.27
N ALA A 95 6.77 -0.70 -0.20
CA ALA A 95 7.56 -1.92 -0.32
C ALA A 95 6.84 -3.02 -1.08
N ALA A 96 5.53 -3.23 -0.83
CA ALA A 96 4.72 -4.17 -1.59
C ALA A 96 4.67 -3.81 -3.09
N THR A 97 4.51 -2.53 -3.42
CA THR A 97 4.54 -2.09 -4.82
C THR A 97 5.89 -2.34 -5.47
N ALA A 98 7.00 -2.09 -4.77
CA ALA A 98 8.32 -2.39 -5.29
C ALA A 98 8.49 -3.88 -5.60
N ILE A 99 8.02 -4.75 -4.70
CA ILE A 99 8.02 -6.21 -4.91
C ILE A 99 7.14 -6.58 -6.12
N GLN A 100 5.95 -6.01 -6.24
CA GLN A 100 5.05 -6.29 -7.37
C GLN A 100 5.65 -5.86 -8.71
N VAL A 101 6.33 -4.71 -8.76
CA VAL A 101 7.04 -4.24 -9.96
C VAL A 101 8.19 -5.19 -10.30
N LEU A 102 9.00 -5.60 -9.30
CA LEU A 102 10.08 -6.57 -9.52
C LEU A 102 9.56 -7.92 -10.00
N ALA A 103 8.46 -8.42 -9.43
CA ALA A 103 7.81 -9.65 -9.87
C ALA A 103 7.34 -9.54 -11.33
N THR A 104 6.79 -8.38 -11.71
CA THR A 104 6.38 -8.12 -13.10
C THR A 104 7.58 -8.16 -14.05
N ILE A 105 8.69 -7.51 -13.67
CA ILE A 105 9.94 -7.54 -14.45
C ILE A 105 10.48 -8.98 -14.56
N ALA A 106 10.45 -9.75 -13.49
CA ALA A 106 10.87 -11.15 -13.50
C ALA A 106 10.03 -11.97 -14.49
N THR A 107 8.69 -11.85 -14.43
CA THR A 107 7.82 -12.57 -15.36
C THR A 107 8.06 -12.18 -16.83
N LEU A 108 8.35 -10.90 -17.12
CA LEU A 108 8.70 -10.46 -18.47
C LEU A 108 10.00 -11.10 -18.97
N LEU A 109 11.03 -11.14 -18.11
CA LEU A 109 12.31 -11.76 -18.47
C LEU A 109 12.13 -13.26 -18.72
N ASP A 110 11.33 -13.95 -17.91
CA ASP A 110 11.02 -15.36 -18.10
C ASP A 110 10.31 -15.61 -19.45
N THR A 111 9.31 -14.79 -19.80
CA THR A 111 8.61 -14.88 -21.10
C THR A 111 9.56 -14.66 -22.28
N ILE A 112 10.47 -13.67 -22.19
CA ILE A 112 11.47 -13.41 -23.23
C ILE A 112 12.43 -14.59 -23.40
N ILE A 113 12.89 -15.19 -22.31
CA ILE A 113 13.81 -16.33 -22.33
C ILE A 113 13.16 -17.57 -22.94
N ILE A 114 11.88 -17.81 -22.63
CA ILE A 114 11.10 -18.95 -23.17
C ILE A 114 10.72 -18.71 -24.64
N GLY A 115 10.79 -17.46 -25.12
CA GLY A 115 10.50 -17.09 -26.51
C GLY A 115 8.99 -16.96 -26.80
N GLU A 116 8.19 -16.71 -25.76
CA GLU A 116 6.76 -16.43 -25.90
C GLU A 116 6.52 -14.96 -26.29
N GLU A 117 5.43 -14.71 -27.02
CA GLU A 117 5.04 -13.34 -27.37
C GLU A 117 4.54 -12.58 -26.14
N ILE A 118 5.15 -11.42 -25.87
CA ILE A 118 4.71 -10.54 -24.80
C ILE A 118 3.43 -9.82 -25.23
N SER A 119 2.30 -10.22 -24.65
CA SER A 119 1.06 -9.46 -24.78
C SER A 119 1.12 -8.19 -23.93
N SER A 120 1.00 -7.03 -24.57
CA SER A 120 0.91 -5.73 -23.87
C SER A 120 -0.26 -5.66 -22.88
N GLN A 121 -1.30 -6.49 -23.04
CA GLN A 121 -2.44 -6.56 -22.13
C GLN A 121 -2.06 -7.15 -20.77
N ASP A 122 -1.18 -8.14 -20.74
CA ASP A 122 -0.77 -8.80 -19.49
C ASP A 122 0.09 -7.86 -18.63
N LEU A 123 0.93 -7.06 -19.27
CA LEU A 123 1.70 -5.98 -18.63
C LEU A 123 0.79 -4.97 -17.94
N VAL A 124 -0.23 -4.48 -18.65
CA VAL A 124 -1.18 -3.51 -18.10
C VAL A 124 -1.96 -4.13 -16.94
N LEU A 125 -2.35 -5.40 -17.04
CA LEU A 125 -3.04 -6.12 -15.97
C LEU A 125 -2.19 -6.26 -14.71
N GLN A 126 -0.90 -6.63 -14.86
CA GLN A 126 0.01 -6.75 -13.73
C GLN A 126 0.27 -5.40 -13.03
N LEU A 127 0.40 -4.31 -13.79
CA LEU A 127 0.57 -2.96 -13.25
C LEU A 127 -0.72 -2.36 -12.69
N SER A 128 -1.88 -2.86 -13.12
CA SER A 128 -3.21 -2.42 -12.65
C SER A 128 -3.68 -3.14 -11.39
N LYS A 129 -2.88 -4.06 -10.84
CA LYS A 129 -3.16 -4.68 -9.55
C LYS A 129 -3.33 -3.62 -8.47
N ILE A 130 -4.26 -3.88 -7.55
CA ILE A 130 -4.68 -2.86 -6.59
C ILE A 130 -3.53 -2.41 -5.66
N ASP A 131 -2.61 -3.32 -5.35
CA ASP A 131 -1.42 -3.05 -4.54
C ASP A 131 -0.48 -2.03 -5.19
N THR A 132 -0.38 -2.08 -6.53
CA THR A 132 0.42 -1.16 -7.33
C THR A 132 -0.23 0.22 -7.37
N VAL A 133 -1.56 0.27 -7.61
CA VAL A 133 -2.32 1.52 -7.70
C VAL A 133 -2.34 2.25 -6.34
N LEU A 134 -2.71 1.56 -5.26
CA LEU A 134 -2.73 2.14 -3.92
C LEU A 134 -1.33 2.53 -3.44
N GLY A 135 -0.31 1.77 -3.84
CA GLY A 135 1.04 2.06 -3.45
C GLY A 135 1.67 3.27 -4.14
N TYR A 136 1.30 3.59 -5.40
CA TYR A 136 1.72 4.85 -6.02
C TYR A 136 1.18 6.06 -5.28
N VAL A 137 -0.10 6.03 -4.88
CA VAL A 137 -0.69 7.09 -4.04
C VAL A 137 0.04 7.16 -2.69
N SER A 138 0.34 6.00 -2.11
CA SER A 138 1.06 5.90 -0.84
C SER A 138 2.49 6.43 -0.93
N ALA A 139 3.17 6.29 -2.07
CA ALA A 139 4.53 6.81 -2.29
C ALA A 139 4.59 8.34 -2.22
N ILE A 140 3.63 9.03 -2.84
CA ILE A 140 3.54 10.49 -2.79
C ILE A 140 3.37 10.98 -1.34
N LEU A 141 2.51 10.30 -0.59
CA LEU A 141 2.28 10.61 0.82
C LEU A 141 3.48 10.27 1.70
N LEU A 142 4.20 9.19 1.39
CA LEU A 142 5.40 8.80 2.13
C LEU A 142 6.47 9.89 2.04
N ILE A 143 6.72 10.41 0.83
CA ILE A 143 7.67 11.51 0.61
C ILE A 143 7.26 12.75 1.41
N THR A 144 5.96 13.05 1.44
CA THR A 144 5.41 14.18 2.18
C THR A 144 5.65 14.03 3.69
N TYR A 145 5.39 12.83 4.25
CA TYR A 145 5.58 12.55 5.67
C TYR A 145 7.06 12.49 6.07
N ILE A 146 7.95 11.95 5.22
CA ILE A 146 9.40 11.96 5.46
C ILE A 146 9.92 13.40 5.51
N THR A 147 9.52 14.24 4.55
CA THR A 147 9.95 15.64 4.49
C THR A 147 9.46 16.41 5.72
N ALA A 148 8.19 16.23 6.11
CA ALA A 148 7.62 16.87 7.29
C ALA A 148 8.29 16.40 8.59
N TYR A 149 8.63 15.11 8.70
CA TYR A 149 9.34 14.56 9.85
C TYR A 149 10.76 15.14 9.99
N LYS A 150 11.51 15.22 8.88
CA LYS A 150 12.85 15.82 8.84
C LYS A 150 12.85 17.30 9.26
N GLN A 151 11.91 18.09 8.75
CA GLN A 151 11.77 19.50 9.13
C GLN A 151 11.52 19.68 10.63
N ARG A 152 10.72 18.81 11.23
CA ARG A 152 10.45 18.85 12.67
C ARG A 152 11.67 18.51 13.52
N GLN A 153 12.48 17.54 13.09
CA GLN A 153 13.73 17.18 13.78
C GLN A 153 14.74 18.33 13.77
N LEU A 154 14.85 19.07 12.66
CA LEU A 154 15.74 20.23 12.55
C LEU A 154 15.31 21.37 13.49
N SER A 155 14.00 21.66 13.57
CA SER A 155 13.47 22.69 14.47
C SER A 155 13.60 22.38 15.97
N TYR A 156 13.94 21.15 16.35
CA TYR A 156 14.20 20.76 17.75
C TYR A 156 15.69 20.86 18.13
N LYS A 157 16.57 21.05 17.14
CA LYS A 157 18.02 21.19 17.35
C LYS A 157 18.50 22.64 17.40
N GLU A 158 17.65 23.59 17.01
CA GLU A 158 17.81 25.05 17.17
C GLU A 158 17.13 25.51 18.47
#